data_AF-A0A3M1D211-F1
#
_entry.id   AF-A0A3M1D211-F1
#
_cell.length_a   1.000
_cell.length_b   1.000
_cell.length_c   1.000
_cell.angle_alpha   90.00
_cell.angle_beta   90.00
_cell.angle_gamma   90.00
#
_symmetry.space_group_name_H-M   'P 1'
#
loop_
_entity.id
_entity.type
_entity.pdbx_description
1 polymer ?
#
loop_
_entity_poly.entity_id
_entity_poly.type
_entity_poly.pdbx_seq_one_letter_code
_entity_poly.pdbx_strand_id
1 'polypeptide(L)'
;MLILISDRFNDELPKRLSKYGEVTDDKNRLREAEVVLVRSKTKVTAEYIDSAPNLKLIVRGGVGLDNIDVDYARQKGIKVFNTAEASTVAVAELAFTLMIAITNHVTTADRSMREGKWLKKELTRTELMGKTLAILGLGRIGTALAIRARAFRMRIIGWHPDVYFSDFAEINNNLEEVLAEADYL
;
A
#
# COMPACT_ATOMS: atom_id res chain seq x y z
N MET A 1 -1.16 15.44 27.27
CA MET A 1 -1.37 14.23 26.46
C MET A 1 -0.03 13.66 26.05
N LEU A 2 0.20 12.36 26.28
CA LEU A 2 1.39 11.66 25.80
C LEU A 2 1.10 10.92 24.50
N ILE A 3 1.96 11.15 23.50
CA ILE A 3 1.89 10.60 22.15
C ILE A 3 3.10 9.69 21.96
N LEU A 4 2.87 8.38 21.88
CA LEU A 4 3.91 7.39 21.66
C LEU A 4 4.04 7.06 20.17
N ILE A 5 5.22 7.27 19.60
CA ILE A 5 5.58 6.85 18.24
C ILE A 5 6.27 5.49 18.33
N SER A 6 5.55 4.42 18.02
CA SER A 6 6.06 3.05 18.18
C SER A 6 6.84 2.50 16.97
N ASP A 7 6.71 3.15 15.80
CA ASP A 7 7.41 2.78 14.57
C ASP A 7 8.11 3.98 13.93
N ARG A 8 9.02 3.75 12.97
CA ARG A 8 9.78 4.83 12.33
C ARG A 8 8.90 5.67 11.39
N PHE A 9 8.84 6.97 11.68
CA PHE A 9 8.31 8.02 10.80
C PHE A 9 9.44 8.96 10.34
N ASN A 10 9.10 9.99 9.58
CA ASN A 10 10.06 11.04 9.24
C ASN A 10 10.42 11.88 10.48
N ASP A 11 11.60 12.50 10.45
CA ASP A 11 12.15 13.23 11.60
C ASP A 11 11.38 14.52 11.93
N GLU A 12 10.53 14.97 11.02
CA GLU A 12 9.65 16.14 11.21
C GLU A 12 8.39 15.82 12.00
N LEU A 13 7.93 14.56 12.00
CA LEU A 13 6.66 14.20 12.62
C LEU A 13 6.60 14.54 14.12
N PRO A 14 7.63 14.23 14.95
CA PRO A 14 7.61 14.59 16.36
C PRO A 14 7.46 16.11 16.58
N LYS A 15 8.14 16.93 15.77
CA LYS A 15 8.04 18.40 15.83
C LYS A 15 6.65 18.90 15.48
N ARG A 16 5.95 18.24 14.57
CA ARG A 16 4.57 18.59 14.19
C ARG A 16 3.55 18.18 15.25
N LEU A 17 3.83 17.11 15.99
CA LEU A 17 2.95 16.57 17.03
C LEU A 17 3.15 17.23 18.40
N SER A 18 4.30 17.83 18.67
CA SER A 18 4.63 18.46 19.97
C SER A 18 3.64 19.56 20.38
N LYS A 19 2.97 20.21 19.42
CA LYS A 19 1.91 21.19 19.69
C LYS A 19 0.63 20.57 20.30
N TYR A 20 0.47 19.25 20.23
CA TYR A 20 -0.68 18.53 20.78
C TYR A 20 -0.36 17.79 22.08
N GLY A 21 0.92 17.68 22.47
CA GLY A 21 1.33 16.93 23.65
C GLY A 21 2.81 16.57 23.67
N GLU A 22 3.21 15.86 24.71
CA GLU A 22 4.54 15.29 24.82
C GLU A 22 4.66 14.13 23.83
N VAL A 23 5.75 14.12 23.04
CA VAL A 23 6.00 13.08 22.03
C VAL A 23 7.21 12.27 22.47
N THR A 24 7.08 10.94 22.46
CA THR A 24 8.17 10.02 22.80
C THR A 24 8.16 8.81 21.87
N ASP A 25 9.31 8.20 21.66
CA ASP A 25 9.50 6.90 21.00
C ASP A 25 9.91 5.79 22.00
N ASP A 26 9.97 6.11 23.29
CA ASP A 26 10.25 5.14 24.36
C ASP A 26 9.03 4.26 24.62
N LYS A 27 9.08 3.03 24.13
CA LYS A 27 8.00 2.04 24.24
C LYS A 27 7.71 1.63 25.67
N ASN A 28 8.63 1.83 26.61
CA ASN A 28 8.39 1.52 28.03
C ASN A 28 7.31 2.43 28.64
N ARG A 29 7.02 3.57 27.99
CA ARG A 29 6.02 4.54 28.41
C ARG A 29 4.62 4.28 27.85
N LEU A 30 4.39 3.11 27.25
CA LEU A 30 3.09 2.72 26.71
C LEU A 30 1.95 2.87 27.72
N ARG A 31 2.19 2.59 29.01
CA ARG A 31 1.19 2.72 30.06
C ARG A 31 0.70 4.17 30.28
N GLU A 32 1.54 5.15 29.95
CA GLU A 32 1.23 6.58 30.04
C GLU A 32 0.57 7.13 28.77
N ALA A 33 0.68 6.41 27.66
CA ALA A 33 0.29 6.90 26.35
C ALA A 33 -1.24 7.01 26.19
N GLU A 34 -1.70 8.17 25.72
CA GLU A 34 -3.09 8.38 25.32
C GLU A 34 -3.27 8.19 23.81
N VAL A 35 -2.20 8.39 23.04
CA VAL A 35 -2.16 8.23 21.59
C VAL A 35 -0.97 7.36 21.21
N VAL A 36 -1.19 6.40 20.33
CA VAL A 36 -0.14 5.57 19.75
C VAL A 36 -0.13 5.71 18.22
N LEU A 37 1.05 6.03 17.67
CA LEU A 37 1.30 6.01 16.24
C LEU A 37 2.10 4.77 15.85
N VAL A 38 1.60 4.02 14.87
CA VAL A 38 2.23 2.81 14.34
C VAL A 38 2.32 2.84 12.82
N ARG A 39 3.16 1.98 12.26
CA ARG A 39 3.19 1.62 10.82
C ARG A 39 2.96 0.11 10.73
N SER A 40 3.74 -0.60 9.91
CA SER A 40 3.53 -2.04 9.68
C SER A 40 4.24 -2.96 10.67
N LYS A 41 5.20 -2.44 11.46
CA LYS A 41 6.09 -3.26 12.30
C LYS A 41 5.44 -3.59 13.65
N THR A 42 4.95 -2.58 14.37
CA THR A 42 4.31 -2.79 15.67
C THR A 42 2.97 -3.52 15.49
N LYS A 43 2.73 -4.57 16.28
CA LYS A 43 1.45 -5.29 16.31
C LYS A 43 0.64 -4.79 17.50
N VAL A 44 -0.51 -4.19 17.24
CA VAL A 44 -1.42 -3.65 18.25
C VAL A 44 -2.52 -4.67 18.48
N THR A 45 -2.14 -5.77 19.15
CA THR A 45 -3.04 -6.87 19.54
C THR A 45 -3.90 -6.48 20.75
N ALA A 46 -4.85 -7.33 21.13
CA ALA A 46 -5.61 -7.17 22.38
C ALA A 46 -4.69 -7.00 23.62
N GLU A 47 -3.64 -7.82 23.73
CA GLU A 47 -2.65 -7.73 24.81
C GLU A 47 -1.93 -6.37 24.83
N TYR A 48 -1.54 -5.86 23.66
CA TYR A 48 -0.95 -4.52 23.55
C TYR A 48 -1.92 -3.45 24.05
N ILE A 49 -3.19 -3.53 23.63
CA ILE A 49 -4.24 -2.59 24.01
C ILE A 49 -4.47 -2.64 25.53
N ASP A 50 -4.56 -3.83 26.13
CA ASP A 50 -4.75 -4.00 27.57
C ASP A 50 -3.55 -3.52 28.39
N SER A 51 -2.35 -3.55 27.83
CA SER A 51 -1.15 -3.00 28.47
C SER A 51 -1.09 -1.45 28.48
N ALA A 52 -2.00 -0.78 27.77
CA ALA A 52 -2.05 0.67 27.59
C ALA A 52 -3.35 1.27 28.19
N PRO A 53 -3.49 1.34 29.53
CA PRO A 53 -4.75 1.68 30.20
C PRO A 53 -5.29 3.08 29.88
N ASN A 54 -4.43 4.01 29.46
CA ASN A 54 -4.80 5.39 29.12
C ASN A 54 -5.07 5.60 27.62
N LEU A 55 -4.92 4.56 26.80
CA LEU A 55 -4.98 4.66 25.34
C LEU A 55 -6.38 5.06 24.89
N LYS A 56 -6.47 6.10 24.07
CA LYS A 56 -7.72 6.66 23.52
C LYS A 56 -7.74 6.64 21.99
N LEU A 57 -6.56 6.63 21.37
CA LEU A 57 -6.42 6.77 19.93
C LEU A 57 -5.21 5.98 19.39
N ILE A 58 -5.45 5.19 18.36
CA ILE A 58 -4.43 4.52 17.56
C ILE A 58 -4.46 5.12 16.16
N VAL A 59 -3.31 5.57 15.65
CA VAL A 59 -3.16 6.07 14.28
C VAL A 59 -2.13 5.24 13.53
N ARG A 60 -2.54 4.60 12.43
CA ARG A 60 -1.64 3.89 11.52
C ARG A 60 -1.19 4.79 10.37
N GLY A 61 0.11 5.00 10.24
CA GLY A 61 0.76 5.55 9.04
C GLY A 61 0.84 4.52 7.92
N GLY A 62 -0.30 4.22 7.31
CA GLY A 62 -0.48 3.25 6.22
C GLY A 62 -1.95 3.08 5.85
N VAL A 63 -2.24 2.31 4.79
CA VAL A 63 -3.61 2.09 4.29
C VAL A 63 -4.29 0.92 4.99
N GLY A 64 -3.68 -0.26 5.01
CA GLY A 64 -4.25 -1.42 5.70
C GLY A 64 -4.37 -1.20 7.22
N LEU A 65 -5.11 -2.06 7.91
CA LEU A 65 -5.22 -2.10 9.38
C LEU A 65 -4.86 -3.48 9.96
N ASP A 66 -4.28 -4.36 9.15
CA ASP A 66 -3.95 -5.78 9.38
C ASP A 66 -3.12 -6.09 10.64
N ASN A 67 -2.46 -5.09 11.21
CA ASN A 67 -1.63 -5.23 12.41
C ASN A 67 -2.24 -4.61 13.65
N ILE A 68 -3.52 -4.21 13.59
CA ILE A 68 -4.27 -3.62 14.68
C ILE A 68 -5.53 -4.46 14.87
N ASP A 69 -5.80 -4.86 16.11
CA ASP A 69 -7.09 -5.44 16.48
C ASP A 69 -8.14 -4.33 16.59
N VAL A 70 -8.70 -3.95 15.44
CA VAL A 70 -9.63 -2.81 15.31
C VAL A 70 -10.91 -3.06 16.10
N ASP A 71 -11.42 -4.28 16.08
CA ASP A 71 -12.65 -4.63 16.78
C ASP A 71 -12.45 -4.60 18.29
N TYR A 72 -11.34 -5.14 18.80
CA TYR A 72 -11.03 -5.04 20.23
C TYR A 72 -10.79 -3.61 20.69
N ALA A 73 -10.05 -2.81 19.90
CA ALA A 73 -9.87 -1.39 20.17
C ALA A 73 -11.22 -0.66 20.26
N ARG A 74 -12.15 -0.93 19.33
CA ARG A 74 -13.49 -0.35 19.33
C ARG A 74 -14.30 -0.76 20.57
N GLN A 75 -14.23 -2.03 20.99
CA GLN A 75 -14.90 -2.51 22.21
C GLN A 75 -14.40 -1.80 23.47
N LYS A 76 -13.11 -1.42 23.51
CA LYS A 76 -12.51 -0.63 24.60
C LYS A 76 -12.77 0.88 24.48
N GLY A 77 -13.52 1.32 23.48
CA GLY A 77 -13.79 2.75 23.23
C GLY A 77 -12.61 3.51 22.61
N ILE A 78 -11.61 2.80 22.10
CA ILE A 78 -10.40 3.37 21.49
C ILE A 78 -10.67 3.62 20.00
N LYS A 79 -10.37 4.84 19.54
CA LYS A 79 -10.52 5.19 18.13
C LYS A 79 -9.33 4.69 17.32
N VAL A 80 -9.59 4.17 16.12
CA VAL A 80 -8.54 3.75 15.19
C VAL A 80 -8.68 4.53 13.89
N PHE A 81 -7.60 5.15 13.45
CA PHE A 81 -7.51 5.84 12.16
C PHE A 81 -6.32 5.34 11.35
N ASN A 82 -6.42 5.42 10.04
CA ASN A 82 -5.36 5.14 9.09
C ASN A 82 -5.17 6.32 8.13
N THR A 83 -4.17 6.22 7.25
CA THR A 83 -3.96 7.18 6.16
C THR A 83 -4.36 6.54 4.84
N ALA A 84 -5.66 6.33 4.64
CA ALA A 84 -6.22 5.51 3.55
C ALA A 84 -5.79 5.92 2.13
N GLU A 85 -5.45 7.19 1.92
CA GLU A 85 -5.12 7.72 0.59
C GLU A 85 -3.62 7.92 0.37
N ALA A 86 -2.82 7.94 1.44
CA ALA A 86 -1.46 8.47 1.41
C ALA A 86 -0.50 7.72 0.48
N SER A 87 -0.71 6.42 0.25
CA SER A 87 0.15 5.62 -0.62
C SER A 87 -0.47 5.30 -1.99
N THR A 88 -1.67 5.81 -2.31
CA THR A 88 -2.40 5.42 -3.52
C THR A 88 -1.58 5.61 -4.79
N VAL A 89 -1.08 6.83 -4.97
CA VAL A 89 -0.30 7.24 -6.15
C VAL A 89 1.04 6.50 -6.20
N ALA A 90 1.77 6.50 -5.08
CA ALA A 90 3.10 5.87 -5.02
C ALA A 90 3.05 4.37 -5.30
N VAL A 91 2.03 3.65 -4.80
CA VAL A 91 1.88 2.21 -5.06
C VAL A 91 1.49 1.96 -6.51
N ALA A 92 0.57 2.75 -7.08
CA ALA A 92 0.21 2.62 -8.50
C ALA A 92 1.40 2.89 -9.43
N GLU A 93 2.24 3.89 -9.13
CA GLU A 93 3.45 4.19 -9.89
C GLU A 93 4.51 3.10 -9.77
N LEU A 94 4.68 2.53 -8.58
CA LEU A 94 5.60 1.42 -8.38
C LEU A 94 5.15 0.18 -9.17
N ALA A 95 3.87 -0.19 -9.08
CA ALA A 95 3.32 -1.31 -9.86
C ALA A 95 3.54 -1.10 -11.36
N PHE A 96 3.24 0.10 -11.86
CA PHE A 96 3.42 0.44 -13.27
C PHE A 96 4.91 0.42 -13.69
N THR A 97 5.80 0.89 -12.82
CA THR A 97 7.26 0.81 -13.03
C THR A 97 7.71 -0.64 -13.17
N LEU A 98 7.21 -1.54 -12.32
CA LEU A 98 7.53 -2.96 -12.38
C LEU A 98 7.04 -3.59 -13.68
N MET A 99 5.83 -3.26 -14.14
CA MET A 99 5.32 -3.73 -15.44
C MET A 99 6.28 -3.36 -16.57
N ILE A 100 6.64 -2.08 -16.70
CA ILE A 100 7.59 -1.62 -17.75
C ILE A 100 8.95 -2.31 -17.60
N ALA A 101 9.45 -2.43 -16.37
CA ALA A 101 10.76 -3.00 -16.10
C ALA A 101 10.87 -4.47 -16.50
N ILE A 102 9.81 -5.26 -16.25
CA ILE A 102 9.74 -6.68 -16.61
C ILE A 102 9.78 -6.82 -18.13
N THR A 103 8.91 -6.11 -18.84
CA THR A 103 8.78 -6.22 -20.30
C THR A 103 10.04 -5.78 -21.06
N ASN A 104 10.83 -4.90 -20.45
CA ASN A 104 12.08 -4.38 -21.03
C ASN A 104 13.34 -5.04 -20.49
N HIS A 105 13.20 -6.00 -19.57
CA HIS A 105 14.29 -6.67 -18.87
C HIS A 105 15.29 -5.71 -18.19
N VAL A 106 14.80 -4.59 -17.63
CA VAL A 106 15.65 -3.49 -17.15
C VAL A 106 16.67 -3.95 -16.12
N THR A 107 16.25 -4.77 -15.16
CA THR A 107 17.13 -5.28 -14.08
C THR A 107 18.20 -6.23 -14.60
N THR A 108 17.84 -7.13 -15.52
CA THR A 108 18.79 -8.06 -16.15
C THR A 108 19.77 -7.31 -17.05
N ALA A 109 19.30 -6.34 -17.82
CA ALA A 109 20.14 -5.54 -18.70
C ALA A 109 21.13 -4.67 -17.90
N ASP A 110 20.69 -4.01 -16.83
CA ASP A 110 21.59 -3.22 -15.95
C ASP A 110 22.70 -4.11 -15.37
N ARG A 111 22.33 -5.28 -14.84
CA ARG A 111 23.31 -6.22 -14.28
C ARG A 111 24.32 -6.68 -15.33
N SER A 112 23.85 -7.12 -16.51
CA SER A 112 24.75 -7.63 -17.55
C SER A 112 25.71 -6.54 -18.03
N MET A 113 25.24 -5.29 -18.12
CA MET A 113 26.06 -4.16 -18.51
C MET A 113 27.17 -3.86 -17.50
N ARG A 114 26.89 -3.94 -16.20
CA ARG A 114 27.91 -3.81 -15.14
C ARG A 114 28.96 -4.93 -15.19
N GLU A 115 28.60 -6.09 -15.74
CA GLU A 115 29.51 -7.21 -16.01
C GLU A 115 30.23 -7.10 -17.38
N GLY A 116 30.03 -6.01 -18.12
CA GLY A 116 30.63 -5.82 -19.45
C GLY A 116 29.94 -6.60 -20.58
N LYS A 117 28.74 -7.14 -20.35
CA LYS A 117 27.96 -7.93 -21.31
C LYS A 117 26.81 -7.13 -21.89
N TRP A 118 26.80 -6.95 -23.22
CA TRP A 118 25.72 -6.30 -23.96
C TRP A 118 24.77 -7.33 -24.57
N LEU A 119 23.74 -7.73 -23.81
CA LEU A 119 22.80 -8.81 -24.16
C LEU A 119 21.66 -8.38 -25.12
N LYS A 120 21.98 -7.66 -26.20
CA LYS A 120 20.96 -7.09 -27.10
C LYS A 120 20.16 -8.14 -27.88
N LYS A 121 20.75 -9.30 -28.18
CA LYS A 121 20.08 -10.35 -28.97
C LYS A 121 19.28 -11.30 -28.08
N GLU A 122 19.68 -11.42 -26.83
CA GLU A 122 19.15 -12.34 -25.83
C GLU A 122 17.93 -11.76 -25.11
N LEU A 123 17.88 -10.44 -24.95
CA LEU A 123 16.77 -9.75 -24.28
C LEU A 123 15.72 -9.27 -25.28
N THR A 124 14.76 -10.14 -25.59
CA THR A 124 13.59 -9.80 -26.41
C THR A 124 12.62 -8.96 -25.59
N ARG A 125 12.25 -7.78 -26.09
CA ARG A 125 11.35 -6.85 -25.40
C ARG A 125 10.00 -6.82 -26.09
N THR A 126 8.97 -6.40 -25.37
CA THR A 126 7.66 -6.07 -25.94
C THR A 126 7.14 -4.77 -25.35
N GLU A 127 6.14 -4.16 -26.00
CA GLU A 127 5.45 -2.99 -25.51
C GLU A 127 4.29 -3.39 -24.57
N LEU A 128 3.86 -2.44 -23.73
CA LEU A 128 2.61 -2.54 -22.98
C LEU A 128 1.40 -2.18 -23.87
N MET A 129 1.59 -1.36 -24.90
CA MET A 129 0.50 -0.92 -25.78
C MET A 129 -0.21 -2.13 -26.41
N GLY A 130 -1.55 -2.12 -26.35
CA GLY A 130 -2.38 -3.20 -26.88
C GLY A 130 -2.44 -4.46 -26.03
N LYS A 131 -1.72 -4.53 -24.90
CA LYS A 131 -1.80 -5.63 -23.93
C LYS A 131 -2.99 -5.45 -22.98
N THR A 132 -3.48 -6.55 -22.45
CA THR A 132 -4.55 -6.59 -21.45
C THR A 132 -3.97 -6.64 -20.04
N LEU A 133 -4.27 -5.62 -19.23
CA LEU A 133 -4.02 -5.60 -17.79
C LEU A 133 -5.29 -6.01 -17.05
N ALA A 134 -5.23 -7.12 -16.33
CA ALA A 134 -6.24 -7.48 -15.35
C ALA A 134 -5.92 -6.83 -14.00
N ILE A 135 -6.92 -6.24 -13.35
CA ILE A 135 -6.79 -5.64 -12.02
C ILE A 135 -7.78 -6.32 -11.08
N LEU A 136 -7.25 -7.10 -10.14
CA LEU A 136 -8.04 -7.70 -9.06
C LEU A 136 -8.20 -6.67 -7.93
N GLY A 137 -9.34 -5.99 -7.92
CA GLY A 137 -9.68 -4.95 -6.98
C GLY A 137 -9.47 -3.54 -7.51
N LEU A 138 -10.59 -2.87 -7.80
CA LEU A 138 -10.64 -1.49 -8.30
C LEU A 138 -10.95 -0.47 -7.21
N GLY A 139 -10.25 -0.61 -6.08
CA GLY A 139 -10.19 0.44 -5.06
C GLY A 139 -9.32 1.62 -5.50
N ARG A 140 -8.92 2.46 -4.54
CA ARG A 140 -8.08 3.66 -4.81
C ARG A 140 -6.83 3.35 -5.64
N ILE A 141 -6.09 2.30 -5.28
CA ILE A 141 -4.84 1.92 -5.97
C ILE A 141 -5.13 1.34 -7.35
N GLY A 142 -6.08 0.39 -7.46
CA GLY A 142 -6.44 -0.23 -8.74
C GLY A 142 -6.90 0.79 -9.77
N THR A 143 -7.74 1.75 -9.36
CA THR A 143 -8.17 2.86 -10.22
C THR A 143 -7.00 3.76 -10.62
N ALA A 144 -6.11 4.11 -9.70
CA ALA A 144 -4.92 4.90 -10.01
C ALA A 144 -3.96 4.19 -10.97
N LEU A 145 -3.86 2.86 -10.90
CA LEU A 145 -3.10 2.03 -11.83
C LEU A 145 -3.79 1.98 -13.20
N ALA A 146 -5.10 1.76 -13.24
CA ALA A 146 -5.90 1.72 -14.47
C ALA A 146 -5.76 3.03 -15.29
N ILE A 147 -5.80 4.19 -14.62
CA ILE A 147 -5.59 5.50 -15.28
C ILE A 147 -4.25 5.56 -16.02
N ARG A 148 -3.17 5.05 -15.40
CA ARG A 148 -1.82 5.02 -15.98
C ARG A 148 -1.73 4.02 -17.13
N ALA A 149 -2.28 2.82 -16.96
CA ALA A 149 -2.35 1.80 -18.00
C ALA A 149 -3.13 2.27 -19.23
N ARG A 150 -4.21 3.02 -19.03
CA ARG A 150 -5.01 3.61 -20.12
C ARG A 150 -4.21 4.63 -20.92
N ALA A 151 -3.38 5.43 -20.26
CA ALA A 151 -2.48 6.37 -20.93
C ALA A 151 -1.44 5.64 -21.81
N PHE A 152 -1.07 4.42 -21.46
CA PHE A 152 -0.22 3.52 -22.25
C PHE A 152 -0.99 2.67 -23.28
N ARG A 153 -2.30 2.94 -23.45
CA ARG A 153 -3.18 2.25 -24.40
C ARG A 153 -3.24 0.73 -24.17
N MET A 154 -3.25 0.33 -22.91
CA MET A 154 -3.59 -1.04 -22.52
C MET A 154 -5.11 -1.22 -22.51
N ARG A 155 -5.59 -2.44 -22.79
CA ARG A 155 -6.95 -2.85 -22.42
C ARG A 155 -6.93 -3.16 -20.93
N ILE A 156 -7.96 -2.72 -20.20
CA ILE A 156 -8.01 -2.91 -18.75
C ILE A 156 -9.29 -3.65 -18.41
N ILE A 157 -9.13 -4.82 -17.83
CA ILE A 157 -10.22 -5.64 -17.30
C ILE A 157 -10.09 -5.71 -15.77
N GLY A 158 -11.20 -5.82 -15.06
CA GLY A 158 -11.20 -5.81 -13.61
C GLY A 158 -12.17 -6.81 -13.01
N TRP A 159 -11.80 -7.30 -11.83
CA TRP A 159 -12.66 -8.13 -11.00
C TRP A 159 -12.66 -7.65 -9.56
N HIS A 160 -13.83 -7.65 -8.92
CA HIS A 160 -13.99 -7.45 -7.49
C HIS A 160 -15.36 -8.01 -7.07
N PRO A 161 -15.50 -8.63 -5.88
CA PRO A 161 -16.77 -9.24 -5.46
C PRO A 161 -17.95 -8.26 -5.45
N ASP A 162 -17.70 -7.02 -5.00
CA ASP A 162 -18.72 -6.00 -4.78
C ASP A 162 -18.61 -4.75 -5.68
N VAL A 163 -17.82 -4.80 -6.76
CA VAL A 163 -17.73 -3.66 -7.70
C VAL A 163 -18.16 -4.14 -9.08
N TYR A 164 -19.18 -3.48 -9.63
CA TYR A 164 -19.80 -3.86 -10.90
C TYR A 164 -19.59 -2.81 -12.01
N PHE A 165 -18.96 -1.68 -11.70
CA PHE A 165 -18.74 -0.58 -12.64
C PHE A 165 -17.41 0.14 -12.37
N SER A 166 -16.75 0.60 -13.44
CA SER A 166 -15.58 1.48 -13.39
C SER A 166 -15.47 2.31 -14.67
N ASP A 167 -15.10 3.58 -14.54
CA ASP A 167 -14.80 4.47 -15.68
C ASP A 167 -13.48 4.13 -16.39
N PHE A 168 -12.68 3.24 -15.80
CA PHE A 168 -11.29 2.98 -16.22
C PHE A 168 -11.01 1.52 -16.55
N ALA A 169 -11.98 0.61 -16.36
CA ALA A 169 -11.82 -0.81 -16.59
C ALA A 169 -13.15 -1.47 -16.99
N GLU A 170 -13.08 -2.47 -17.87
CA GLU A 170 -14.19 -3.39 -18.14
C GLU A 170 -14.34 -4.35 -16.96
N ILE A 171 -15.47 -4.32 -16.27
CA ILE A 171 -15.72 -5.20 -15.13
C ILE A 171 -16.29 -6.53 -15.60
N ASN A 172 -15.65 -7.63 -15.22
CA ASN A 172 -16.18 -8.98 -15.37
C ASN A 172 -16.29 -9.64 -13.98
N ASN A 173 -17.44 -10.26 -13.71
CA ASN A 173 -17.73 -10.89 -12.41
C ASN A 173 -17.20 -12.33 -12.34
N ASN A 174 -16.80 -12.92 -13.46
CA ASN A 174 -16.13 -14.22 -13.51
C ASN A 174 -14.61 -14.04 -13.41
N LEU A 175 -14.05 -14.41 -12.25
CA LEU A 175 -12.61 -14.31 -12.01
C LEU A 175 -11.79 -15.16 -12.99
N GLU A 176 -12.27 -16.35 -13.37
CA GLU A 176 -11.53 -17.24 -14.25
C GLU A 176 -11.38 -16.66 -15.66
N GLU A 177 -12.43 -16.01 -16.18
CA GLU A 177 -12.39 -15.31 -17.47
C GLU A 177 -11.41 -14.14 -17.44
N VAL A 178 -11.43 -13.34 -16.36
CA VAL A 178 -10.49 -12.23 -16.19
C VAL A 178 -9.04 -12.70 -16.19
N LEU A 179 -8.75 -13.80 -15.49
CA LEU A 179 -7.42 -14.38 -15.46
C LEU A 179 -6.99 -14.95 -16.82
N ALA A 180 -7.90 -15.54 -17.57
CA ALA A 180 -7.62 -16.14 -18.87
C ALA A 180 -7.30 -15.10 -19.96
N GLU A 181 -7.85 -13.88 -19.86
CA GLU A 181 -7.63 -12.79 -20.83
C GLU A 181 -6.40 -11.92 -20.53
N ALA A 182 -5.76 -12.09 -19.37
CA ALA A 182 -4.71 -11.20 -18.88
C ALA A 182 -3.33 -11.45 -19.54
N ASP A 183 -2.73 -10.40 -20.11
CA ASP A 183 -1.28 -10.39 -20.39
C ASP A 183 -0.48 -10.00 -19.13
N TYR A 184 -1.08 -9.17 -18.27
CA TYR A 184 -0.55 -8.70 -16.98
C TYR A 184 -1.65 -8.81 -15.92
N LEU A 185 -1.26 -9.14 -14.69
CA LEU A 185 -2.12 -9.28 -13.51
C LEU A 185 -1.60 -8.42 -12.35
#